data_AF-K5X879-F1
#
_entry.id   AF-K5X879-F1
#
_cell.length_a   1.000
_cell.length_b   1.000
_cell.length_c   1.000
_cell.angle_alpha   90.00
_cell.angle_beta   90.00
_cell.angle_gamma   90.00
#
_symmetry.space_group_name_H-M   'P 1'
#
loop_
_entity.id
_entity.type
_entity.pdbx_description
1 polymer ?
#
loop_
_entity_poly.entity_id
_entity_poly.type
_entity_poly.pdbx_seq_one_letter_code
_entity_poly.pdbx_strand_id
1 'polypeptide(L)'
;MPNITSVDEWSAVLRLATEWSFDGIRNLAIERLELIASPTEKIALSHSHSIAGWLSAAYISLCQRPHPLTAAEIRAIEAEDVEVVMSVRETVLRAVQPS
;
A
#
# COMPACT_ATOMS: atom_id res chain seq x y z
N MET A 1 -3.36 20.54 -20.69
CA MET A 1 -4.11 19.81 -19.64
C MET A 1 -3.18 19.68 -18.44
N PRO A 2 -3.66 19.83 -17.19
CA PRO A 2 -2.84 19.56 -16.02
C PRO A 2 -2.35 18.10 -16.07
N ASN A 3 -1.07 17.89 -15.77
CA ASN A 3 -0.47 16.57 -15.73
C ASN A 3 -0.70 15.98 -14.34
N ILE A 4 -1.39 14.84 -14.26
CA ILE A 4 -1.68 14.13 -13.02
C ILE A 4 -0.46 13.28 -12.68
N THR A 5 0.26 13.62 -11.62
CA THR A 5 1.56 13.00 -11.31
C THR A 5 1.69 12.51 -9.88
N SER A 6 0.80 12.93 -8.97
CA SER A 6 0.87 12.58 -7.55
C SER A 6 -0.08 11.45 -7.16
N VAL A 7 0.22 10.81 -6.03
CA VAL A 7 -0.64 9.78 -5.42
C VAL A 7 -2.00 10.37 -5.08
N ASP A 8 -2.06 11.58 -4.51
CA ASP A 8 -3.31 12.24 -4.13
C ASP A 8 -4.24 12.48 -5.32
N GLU A 9 -3.69 12.98 -6.44
CA GLU A 9 -4.49 13.24 -7.64
C GLU A 9 -4.99 11.93 -8.26
N TRP A 10 -4.13 10.91 -8.40
CA TRP A 10 -4.56 9.62 -8.93
C TRP A 10 -5.53 8.88 -7.99
N SER A 11 -5.41 9.07 -6.68
CA SER A 11 -6.37 8.54 -5.70
C SER A 11 -7.73 9.21 -5.83
N ALA A 12 -7.76 10.52 -6.11
CA ALA A 12 -9.01 11.23 -6.42
C ALA A 12 -9.65 10.70 -7.71
N VAL A 13 -8.86 10.45 -8.75
CA VAL A 13 -9.35 9.82 -10.01
C VAL A 13 -9.90 8.42 -9.74
N LEU A 14 -9.17 7.58 -8.98
CA LEU A 14 -9.59 6.24 -8.61
C LEU A 14 -10.94 6.24 -7.89
N ARG A 15 -11.10 7.13 -6.90
CA ARG A 15 -12.33 7.30 -6.13
C ARG A 15 -13.51 7.65 -7.03
N LEU A 16 -13.38 8.70 -7.85
CA LEU A 16 -14.45 9.15 -8.74
C LEU A 16 -14.79 8.12 -9.82
N ALA A 17 -13.79 7.45 -10.38
CA ALA A 17 -14.00 6.39 -11.36
C ALA A 17 -14.73 5.18 -10.75
N THR A 18 -14.44 4.84 -9.50
CA THR A 18 -15.15 3.78 -8.77
C THR A 18 -16.59 4.17 -8.48
N GLU A 19 -16.83 5.40 -7.99
CA GLU A 19 -18.16 5.92 -7.67
C GLU A 19 -19.08 5.97 -8.90
N TRP A 20 -18.53 6.33 -10.06
CA TRP A 20 -19.29 6.43 -11.31
C TRP A 20 -19.25 5.15 -12.17
N SER A 21 -18.66 4.06 -11.67
CA SER A 21 -18.53 2.78 -12.39
C SER A 21 -17.83 2.91 -13.75
N PHE A 22 -16.79 3.76 -13.83
CA PHE A 22 -15.95 3.93 -15.01
C PHE A 22 -14.75 2.99 -14.97
N ASP A 23 -14.98 1.71 -15.29
CA ASP A 23 -13.99 0.63 -15.15
C ASP A 23 -12.67 0.91 -15.89
N GLY A 24 -12.72 1.47 -17.10
CA GLY A 24 -11.50 1.80 -17.86
C GLY A 24 -10.64 2.86 -17.18
N ILE A 25 -11.26 3.89 -16.58
CA ILE A 25 -10.54 4.95 -15.85
C ILE A 25 -10.07 4.42 -14.50
N ARG A 26 -10.87 3.58 -13.84
CA ARG A 26 -10.49 2.91 -12.60
C ARG A 26 -9.22 2.09 -12.81
N ASN A 27 -9.17 1.26 -13.86
CA ASN A 27 -8.00 0.44 -14.16
C ASN A 27 -6.78 1.30 -14.50
N LEU A 28 -6.95 2.38 -15.28
CA LEU A 28 -5.86 3.33 -15.53
C LEU A 28 -5.32 3.95 -14.23
N ALA A 29 -6.20 4.35 -13.31
CA ALA A 29 -5.77 4.94 -12.04
C ALA A 29 -5.00 3.92 -11.18
N ILE A 30 -5.45 2.67 -11.15
CA ILE A 30 -4.74 1.56 -10.49
C ILE A 30 -3.34 1.39 -11.08
N GLU A 31 -3.22 1.25 -12.40
CA GLU A 31 -1.92 1.10 -13.09
C GLU A 31 -0.95 2.26 -12.76
N ARG A 32 -1.47 3.49 -12.66
CA ARG A 32 -0.65 4.67 -12.37
C ARG A 32 -0.23 4.72 -10.92
N LEU A 33 -1.15 4.45 -9.98
CA LEU A 33 -0.86 4.38 -8.55
C LEU A 33 0.13 3.26 -8.23
N GLU A 34 0.07 2.13 -8.93
CA GLU A 34 0.99 1.02 -8.72
C GLU A 34 2.46 1.43 -8.94
N LEU A 35 2.72 2.39 -9.82
CA LEU A 35 4.06 2.87 -10.14
C LEU A 35 4.62 3.88 -9.14
N ILE A 36 3.74 4.68 -8.51
CA ILE A 36 4.16 5.86 -7.73
C ILE A 36 3.86 5.74 -6.23
N ALA A 37 2.89 4.92 -5.83
CA ALA A 37 2.49 4.78 -4.43
C ALA A 37 3.53 3.97 -3.64
N SER A 38 3.81 4.44 -2.42
CA SER A 38 4.58 3.72 -1.42
C SER A 38 3.87 2.43 -0.97
N PRO A 39 4.57 1.47 -0.35
CA PRO A 39 3.94 0.25 0.16
C PRO A 39 2.77 0.52 1.12
N THR A 40 2.87 1.51 2.00
CA THR A 40 1.79 1.85 2.94
C THR A 40 0.59 2.50 2.26
N GLU A 41 0.83 3.36 1.26
CA GLU A 41 -0.26 3.92 0.45
C GLU A 41 -0.96 2.81 -0.36
N LYS A 42 -0.21 1.84 -0.89
CA LYS A 42 -0.80 0.68 -1.57
C LYS A 42 -1.68 -0.14 -0.66
N ILE A 43 -1.29 -0.36 0.60
CA ILE A 43 -2.13 -1.05 1.60
C ILE A 43 -3.43 -0.27 1.84
N ALA A 44 -3.31 1.02 2.16
CA ALA A 44 -4.47 1.87 2.43
C ALA A 44 -5.44 1.93 1.23
N LEU A 45 -4.91 2.08 0.01
CA LEU A 45 -5.69 2.09 -1.23
C LEU A 45 -6.30 0.72 -1.54
N SER A 46 -5.63 -0.38 -1.18
CA SER A 46 -6.15 -1.73 -1.36
C SER A 46 -7.42 -1.94 -0.55
N HIS A 47 -7.41 -1.51 0.72
CA HIS A 47 -8.56 -1.62 1.61
C HIS A 47 -9.70 -0.70 1.16
N SER A 48 -9.41 0.57 0.86
CA SER A 48 -10.45 1.56 0.49
C SER A 48 -11.11 1.32 -0.87
N HIS A 49 -10.40 0.68 -1.81
CA HIS A 49 -10.89 0.47 -3.19
C HIS A 49 -10.98 -1.01 -3.60
N SER A 50 -10.85 -1.94 -2.65
CA SER A 50 -10.89 -3.39 -2.87
C SER A 50 -9.88 -3.89 -3.92
N ILE A 51 -8.62 -3.45 -3.80
CA ILE A 51 -7.51 -3.81 -4.71
C ILE A 51 -6.60 -4.84 -4.03
N ALA A 52 -7.09 -6.06 -3.83
CA ALA A 52 -6.35 -7.10 -3.10
C ALA A 52 -4.98 -7.46 -3.71
N GLY A 53 -4.78 -7.21 -5.01
CA GLY A 53 -3.56 -7.59 -5.74
C GLY A 53 -2.26 -6.92 -5.25
N TRP A 54 -2.34 -5.82 -4.50
CA TRP A 54 -1.15 -5.11 -4.02
C TRP A 54 -0.69 -5.52 -2.61
N LEU A 55 -1.59 -6.06 -1.78
CA LEU A 55 -1.34 -6.29 -0.36
C LEU A 55 -0.09 -7.15 -0.12
N SER A 56 0.00 -8.31 -0.78
CA SER A 56 1.13 -9.23 -0.57
C SER A 56 2.47 -8.59 -0.92
N ALA A 57 2.56 -7.92 -2.07
CA ALA A 57 3.79 -7.25 -2.49
C ALA A 57 4.17 -6.08 -1.56
N ALA A 58 3.17 -5.33 -1.08
CA ALA A 58 3.38 -4.24 -0.14
C ALA A 58 3.91 -4.74 1.22
N TYR A 59 3.29 -5.78 1.80
CA TYR A 59 3.78 -6.37 3.05
C TYR A 59 5.21 -6.91 2.91
N ILE A 60 5.51 -7.63 1.82
CA ILE A 60 6.86 -8.15 1.57
C ILE A 60 7.88 -7.01 1.55
N SER A 61 7.58 -5.92 0.82
CA SER A 61 8.44 -4.74 0.76
C SER A 61 8.68 -4.12 2.15
N LEU A 62 7.64 -4.01 2.97
CA LEU A 62 7.75 -3.52 4.36
C LEU A 62 8.54 -4.47 5.27
N CYS A 63 8.41 -5.78 5.07
CA CYS A 63 9.13 -6.77 5.86
C CYS A 63 10.63 -6.82 5.52
N GLN A 64 11.00 -6.62 4.25
CA GLN A 64 12.39 -6.75 3.79
C GLN A 64 13.27 -5.52 4.05
N ARG A 65 12.67 -4.36 4.34
CA ARG A 65 13.42 -3.12 4.55
C ARG A 65 14.21 -3.13 5.87
N PRO A 66 15.34 -2.41 5.97
CA PRO A 66 16.16 -2.42 7.18
C PRO A 66 15.52 -1.72 8.39
N HIS A 67 14.65 -0.73 8.17
CA HIS A 67 14.06 0.08 9.23
C HIS A 67 12.64 -0.38 9.62
N PRO A 68 12.23 -0.26 10.90
CA PRO A 68 10.86 -0.56 11.33
C PRO A 68 9.86 0.43 10.72
N LEU A 69 8.57 0.16 10.88
CA LEU A 69 7.51 1.12 10.57
C LEU A 69 7.70 2.41 11.38
N THR A 70 7.57 3.55 10.70
CA THR A 70 7.54 4.86 11.34
C THR A 70 6.15 5.13 11.91
N ALA A 71 6.06 6.06 12.86
CA ALA A 71 4.77 6.44 13.42
C ALA A 71 3.79 7.02 12.37
N ALA A 72 4.31 7.64 11.30
CA ALA A 72 3.48 8.15 10.21
C ALA A 72 2.87 6.99 9.40
N GLU A 73 3.67 5.97 9.09
CA GLU A 73 3.23 4.77 8.38
C GLU A 73 2.23 3.95 9.20
N ILE A 74 2.47 3.79 10.51
CA ILE A 74 1.55 3.11 11.42
C ILE A 74 0.17 3.79 11.43
N ARG A 75 0.13 5.12 11.32
CA ARG A 75 -1.14 5.87 11.25
C ARG A 75 -1.82 5.81 9.88
N ALA A 76 -1.11 5.38 8.84
CA ALA A 76 -1.62 5.36 7.47
C ALA A 76 -2.27 4.03 7.08
N ILE A 77 -2.10 2.98 7.89
CA ILE A 77 -2.62 1.62 7.64
C ILE A 77 -3.42 1.12 8.84
N GLU A 78 -4.12 0.00 8.69
CA GLU A 78 -4.94 -0.58 9.76
C GLU A 78 -4.06 -1.29 10.81
N ALA A 79 -4.61 -1.53 12.00
CA ALA A 79 -3.84 -2.14 13.09
C ALA A 79 -3.42 -3.58 12.74
N GLU A 80 -4.28 -4.30 12.02
CA GLU A 80 -4.07 -5.64 11.50
C GLU A 80 -2.90 -5.67 10.50
N ASP A 81 -2.75 -4.63 9.66
CA ASP A 81 -1.62 -4.51 8.75
C ASP A 81 -0.29 -4.35 9.51
N VAL A 82 -0.32 -3.53 10.58
CA VAL A 82 0.85 -3.33 11.46
C VAL A 82 1.23 -4.63 12.15
N GLU A 83 0.25 -5.35 12.70
CA GLU A 83 0.45 -6.65 13.34
C GLU A 83 1.15 -7.63 12.39
N VAL A 84 0.61 -7.80 11.18
CA VAL A 84 1.18 -8.69 10.16
C VAL A 84 2.63 -8.34 9.86
N VAL A 85 2.93 -7.07 9.56
CA VAL A 85 4.29 -6.63 9.21
C VAL A 85 5.25 -6.87 10.37
N MET A 86 4.85 -6.53 11.60
CA MET A 86 5.73 -6.64 12.76
C MET A 86 5.96 -8.10 13.18
N SER A 87 4.93 -8.95 13.17
CA SER A 87 5.07 -10.37 13.50
C SER A 87 5.99 -11.11 12.52
N VAL A 88 5.89 -10.83 11.22
CA VAL A 88 6.78 -11.43 10.21
C VAL A 88 8.22 -10.98 10.43
N ARG A 89 8.45 -9.67 10.61
CA ARG A 89 9.79 -9.13 10.85
C ARG A 89 10.43 -9.72 12.11
N GLU A 90 9.68 -9.81 13.21
CA GLU A 90 10.18 -10.39 14.46
C GLU A 90 10.55 -11.86 14.30
N THR A 91 9.71 -12.64 13.61
CA THR A 91 9.98 -14.06 13.34
C THR A 91 11.29 -14.24 12.56
N VAL A 92 11.51 -13.42 11.54
CA VAL A 92 12.75 -13.45 10.74
C VAL A 92 13.97 -13.05 11.57
N LEU A 93 13.87 -11.99 12.39
CA LEU A 93 14.97 -11.55 13.24
C LEU A 93 15.38 -12.63 14.27
N ARG A 94 14.39 -13.29 14.89
CA ARG A 94 14.63 -14.38 15.85
C ARG A 94 15.27 -15.60 15.19
N ALA A 95 14.93 -15.90 13.94
CA ALA A 95 15.52 -17.02 13.20
C ALA A 95 16.99 -16.76 12.79
N VAL A 96 17.39 -15.50 12.64
CA VAL A 96 18.76 -15.12 12.22
C VAL A 96 19.73 -15.06 13.41
N GLN A 97 19.24 -14.88 14.64
CA GLN A 97 20.10 -14.89 15.83
C GLN A 97 20.55 -16.33 16.16
N PRO A 98 21.87 -16.64 16.14
CA PRO A 98 22.35 -17.93 16.58
C PRO A 98 22.18 -18.08 18.09
N SER A 99 21.68 -19.24 18.51
CA SER A 99 21.59 -19.71 19.89
C SER A 99 22.95 -19.80 20.57
#